data_AF-A0A9D5VT52-F1
#
_entry.id   AF-A0A9D5VT52-F1
#
_cell.length_a   1.000
_cell.length_b   1.000
_cell.length_c   1.000
_cell.angle_alpha   90.00
_cell.angle_beta   90.00
_cell.angle_gamma   90.00
#
_symmetry.space_group_name_H-M   'P 1'
#
loop_
_entity.id
_entity.type
_entity.pdbx_description
1 polymer ?
#
loop_
_entity_poly.entity_id
_entity_poly.type
_entity_poly.pdbx_seq_one_letter_code
_entity_poly.pdbx_strand_id
1 'polypeptide(L)'
;MFQASFAYGDDKLEFKQADSFLKNGMYQEAISTYYKISDTSNDNNTKALALLLLGNTYNLYLDQPDAALRQFEYLSNLYPNTPSSEDALFNSAIIFYEIGDYQKAYSYFNNYLNKYPATNIRTKTAILFGEKSKQKISNAFGIYDMIMRVLLKEGVNSLVINSEKNIYVNEKIYICPIKITKSGDFIVINGEKISSKTCQILSQGISTIIDNENFRGSFIIYIDEKGLSIINYVPIEQYLYGVVPKEMSYSFAKHALMAQAIAARTYAFYVKGKSLDKKYDISATTSMQVYGGFNIEKKETNLAVDLTHGQIMVYDGKPIAAYFHSNSGGHTEDAKNVWSANIQYLKGIPDKFSKDILNSAWECKFTLNDIRDKLNSYGFNIKQIKAIKLLDKSKSGRVTKILVTSEKEDIIITGNNFRLAMNPTIIKSLLFKMEKVKDFVVFKGIGYGHGVGMSQWGARKMAEAKYNYKSILGYYYKGIKIITLKSI
;
A
#
# COMPACT_ATOMS: atom_id res chain seq x y z
N MET A 1 19.05 -18.24 -0.15
CA MET A 1 20.00 -18.66 -1.21
C MET A 1 19.92 -20.18 -1.32
N PHE A 2 19.08 -20.72 -2.21
CA PHE A 2 19.01 -22.16 -2.47
C PHE A 2 18.93 -22.35 -3.99
N GLN A 3 20.06 -22.62 -4.62
CA GLN A 3 20.11 -23.07 -6.01
C GLN A 3 20.03 -24.60 -6.01
N ALA A 4 18.89 -25.14 -6.39
CA ALA A 4 18.82 -26.53 -6.83
C ALA A 4 19.38 -26.61 -8.26
N SER A 5 20.35 -27.50 -8.49
CA SER A 5 20.90 -27.74 -9.82
C SER A 5 19.88 -28.50 -10.67
N PHE A 6 19.17 -27.81 -11.55
CA PHE A 6 18.28 -28.46 -12.52
C PHE A 6 19.09 -28.92 -13.73
N ALA A 7 18.88 -30.18 -14.14
CA ALA A 7 19.43 -30.71 -15.38
C ALA A 7 18.59 -30.17 -16.54
N TYR A 8 19.04 -29.08 -17.15
CA TYR A 8 18.38 -28.50 -18.33
C TYR A 8 18.54 -29.42 -19.55
N GLY A 9 17.43 -29.74 -20.23
CA GLY A 9 17.40 -30.50 -21.50
C GLY A 9 17.93 -29.69 -22.70
N ASP A 10 17.36 -29.86 -23.89
CA ASP A 10 17.81 -29.17 -25.13
C ASP A 10 17.79 -27.62 -25.01
N ASP A 11 16.96 -27.08 -24.13
CA ASP A 11 16.82 -25.63 -23.85
C ASP A 11 17.90 -25.08 -22.89
N LYS A 12 18.94 -25.88 -22.57
CA LYS A 12 20.01 -25.55 -21.61
C LYS A 12 20.76 -24.26 -21.90
N LEU A 13 20.84 -23.84 -23.16
CA LEU A 13 21.50 -22.59 -23.53
C LEU A 13 20.67 -21.37 -23.12
N GLU A 14 19.35 -21.43 -23.28
CA GLU A 14 18.44 -20.32 -23.00
C GLU A 14 18.26 -20.11 -21.49
N PHE A 15 18.19 -21.18 -20.69
CA PHE A 15 18.24 -21.04 -19.22
C PHE A 15 19.55 -20.44 -18.74
N LYS A 16 20.70 -20.88 -19.28
CA LYS A 16 22.00 -20.28 -18.96
C LYS A 16 22.05 -18.79 -19.29
N GLN A 17 21.41 -18.39 -20.39
CA GLN A 17 21.31 -17.00 -20.78
C GLN A 17 20.43 -16.20 -19.80
N ALA A 18 19.26 -16.72 -19.43
CA ALA A 18 18.39 -16.10 -18.42
C ALA A 18 19.09 -15.97 -17.05
N ASP A 19 19.81 -17.00 -16.61
CA ASP A 19 20.59 -16.98 -15.37
C ASP A 19 21.73 -15.94 -15.43
N SER A 20 22.36 -15.77 -16.59
CA SER A 20 23.35 -14.71 -16.81
C SER A 20 22.71 -13.31 -16.70
N PHE A 21 21.53 -13.12 -17.29
CA PHE A 21 20.78 -11.88 -17.17
C PHE A 21 20.42 -11.57 -15.71
N LEU A 22 19.94 -12.55 -14.94
CA LEU A 22 19.66 -12.37 -13.51
C LEU A 22 20.91 -11.94 -12.72
N LYS A 23 22.06 -12.59 -12.95
CA LYS A 23 23.33 -12.25 -12.27
C LYS A 23 23.81 -10.84 -12.57
N ASN A 24 23.51 -10.32 -13.76
CA ASN A 24 23.90 -8.98 -14.20
C ASN A 24 22.82 -7.92 -13.91
N GLY A 25 21.75 -8.25 -13.19
CA GLY A 25 20.67 -7.32 -12.85
C GLY A 25 19.69 -7.02 -14.00
N MET A 26 19.77 -7.77 -15.11
CA MET A 26 18.95 -7.62 -16.31
C MET A 26 17.65 -8.44 -16.18
N TYR A 27 16.81 -8.11 -15.20
CA TYR A 27 15.68 -8.95 -14.81
C TYR A 27 14.58 -9.03 -15.86
N GLN A 28 14.37 -7.98 -16.67
CA GLN A 28 13.35 -7.96 -17.72
C GLN A 28 13.74 -8.89 -18.88
N GLU A 29 15.03 -8.93 -19.21
CA GLU A 29 15.60 -9.81 -20.21
C GLU A 29 15.56 -11.28 -19.76
N ALA A 30 15.80 -11.54 -18.47
CA ALA A 30 15.59 -12.85 -17.87
C ALA A 30 14.12 -13.30 -17.97
N ILE A 31 13.17 -12.42 -17.61
CA ILE A 31 11.73 -12.70 -17.72
C ILE A 31 11.32 -12.97 -19.16
N SER A 32 11.77 -12.15 -20.11
CA SER A 32 11.50 -12.34 -21.54
C SER A 32 12.00 -13.71 -22.02
N THR A 33 13.20 -14.10 -21.57
CA THR A 33 13.80 -15.39 -21.90
C THR A 33 13.00 -16.55 -21.29
N TYR A 34 12.60 -16.47 -20.02
CA TYR A 34 11.74 -17.50 -19.40
C TYR A 34 10.36 -17.59 -20.06
N TYR A 35 9.76 -16.45 -20.45
CA TYR A 35 8.51 -16.46 -21.23
C TYR A 35 8.69 -17.20 -22.55
N LYS A 36 9.76 -16.90 -23.29
CA LYS A 36 10.07 -17.58 -24.55
C LYS A 36 10.18 -19.09 -24.36
N ILE A 37 10.98 -19.54 -23.39
CA ILE A 37 11.14 -20.98 -23.09
C ILE A 37 9.79 -21.63 -22.75
N SER A 38 8.96 -20.95 -21.96
CA SER A 38 7.64 -21.46 -21.57
C SER A 38 6.68 -21.61 -22.75
N ASP A 39 6.87 -20.85 -23.81
CA ASP A 39 6.07 -20.87 -25.03
C ASP A 39 6.60 -21.90 -26.04
N THR A 40 7.92 -21.88 -26.30
CA THR A 40 8.54 -22.57 -27.44
C THR A 40 9.09 -23.97 -27.13
N SER A 41 9.34 -24.32 -25.87
CA SER A 41 9.85 -25.66 -25.54
C SER A 41 8.86 -26.75 -25.95
N ASN A 42 9.33 -27.98 -26.18
CA ASN A 42 8.45 -29.13 -26.43
C ASN A 42 8.26 -30.00 -25.18
N ASP A 43 8.99 -29.72 -24.09
CA ASP A 43 8.93 -30.49 -22.84
C ASP A 43 8.12 -29.75 -21.77
N ASN A 44 7.09 -30.41 -21.25
CA ASN A 44 6.19 -29.83 -20.26
C ASN A 44 6.89 -29.52 -18.93
N ASN A 45 7.90 -30.31 -18.52
CA ASN A 45 8.66 -30.02 -17.29
C ASN A 45 9.51 -28.76 -17.47
N THR A 46 10.08 -28.58 -18.65
CA THR A 46 10.86 -27.40 -19.01
C THR A 46 9.99 -26.14 -19.07
N LYS A 47 8.79 -26.22 -19.67
CA LYS A 47 7.82 -25.12 -19.61
C LYS A 47 7.43 -24.77 -18.18
N ALA A 48 7.13 -25.79 -17.38
CA ALA A 48 6.74 -25.61 -15.99
C ALA A 48 7.87 -24.95 -15.16
N LEU A 49 9.11 -25.36 -15.38
CA LEU A 49 10.29 -24.78 -14.75
C LEU A 49 10.48 -23.31 -15.14
N ALA A 50 10.34 -22.97 -16.42
CA ALA A 50 10.44 -21.59 -16.89
C ALA A 50 9.38 -20.69 -16.22
N LEU A 51 8.13 -21.15 -16.13
CA LEU A 51 7.06 -20.41 -15.44
C LEU A 51 7.32 -20.25 -13.93
N LEU A 52 7.90 -21.27 -13.28
CA LEU A 52 8.30 -21.20 -11.87
C LEU A 52 9.38 -20.14 -11.66
N LEU A 53 10.44 -20.18 -12.48
CA LEU A 53 11.54 -19.22 -12.39
C LEU A 53 11.03 -17.80 -12.66
N LEU A 54 10.10 -17.63 -13.60
CA LEU A 54 9.45 -16.36 -13.87
C LEU A 54 8.70 -15.81 -12.65
N GLY A 55 7.92 -16.66 -11.97
CA GLY A 55 7.23 -16.29 -10.72
C GLY A 55 8.22 -15.93 -9.61
N ASN A 56 9.31 -16.71 -9.47
CA ASN A 56 10.38 -16.41 -8.52
C ASN A 56 11.07 -15.08 -8.86
N THR A 57 11.28 -14.76 -10.14
CA THR A 57 11.90 -13.50 -10.55
C THR A 57 11.05 -12.30 -10.17
N TYR A 58 9.73 -12.38 -10.37
CA TYR A 58 8.80 -11.35 -9.89
C TYR A 58 8.89 -11.15 -8.38
N ASN A 59 8.93 -12.23 -7.61
CA ASN A 59 8.95 -12.14 -6.15
C ASN A 59 10.29 -11.59 -5.63
N LEU A 60 11.40 -12.20 -6.04
CA LEU A 60 12.70 -12.00 -5.39
C LEU A 60 13.47 -10.78 -5.89
N TYR A 61 13.32 -10.41 -7.17
CA TYR A 61 14.15 -9.37 -7.80
C TYR A 61 13.36 -8.11 -8.16
N LEU A 62 12.04 -8.21 -8.31
CA LEU A 62 11.19 -7.08 -8.68
C LEU A 62 10.24 -6.61 -7.58
N ASP A 63 10.21 -7.29 -6.42
CA ASP A 63 9.31 -6.99 -5.30
C ASP A 63 7.82 -6.96 -5.72
N GLN A 64 7.41 -7.94 -6.54
CA GLN A 64 6.05 -8.07 -7.09
C GLN A 64 5.39 -9.40 -6.66
N PRO A 65 5.06 -9.57 -5.37
CA PRO A 65 4.50 -10.83 -4.84
C PRO A 65 3.15 -11.20 -5.49
N ASP A 66 2.31 -10.23 -5.85
CA ASP A 66 1.03 -10.49 -6.53
C ASP A 66 1.22 -11.04 -7.95
N ALA A 67 2.27 -10.58 -8.66
CA ALA A 67 2.61 -11.10 -9.99
C ALA A 67 3.15 -12.54 -9.89
N ALA A 68 4.00 -12.79 -8.89
CA ALA A 68 4.51 -14.12 -8.58
C ALA A 68 3.38 -15.12 -8.26
N LEU A 69 2.42 -14.74 -7.40
CA LEU A 69 1.29 -15.60 -7.04
C LEU A 69 0.41 -15.95 -8.25
N ARG A 70 0.10 -14.98 -9.11
CA ARG A 70 -0.63 -15.26 -10.37
C ARG A 70 0.13 -16.21 -11.28
N GLN A 71 1.45 -16.04 -11.35
CA GLN A 71 2.30 -16.89 -12.16
C GLN A 71 2.35 -18.33 -11.62
N PHE A 72 2.42 -18.50 -10.31
CA PHE A 72 2.37 -19.81 -9.65
C PHE A 72 1.01 -20.49 -9.81
N GLU A 73 -0.08 -19.73 -9.74
CA GLU A 73 -1.43 -20.23 -10.03
C GLU A 73 -1.55 -20.67 -11.49
N TYR A 74 -1.08 -19.86 -12.43
CA TYR A 74 -1.06 -20.20 -13.86
C TYR A 74 -0.25 -21.47 -14.15
N LEU A 75 0.96 -21.57 -13.59
CA LEU A 75 1.80 -22.77 -13.64
C LEU A 75 1.07 -24.00 -13.08
N SER A 76 0.47 -23.88 -11.89
CA SER A 76 -0.20 -25.00 -11.22
C SER A 76 -1.43 -25.50 -11.99
N ASN A 77 -2.12 -24.61 -12.69
CA ASN A 77 -3.29 -24.97 -13.52
C ASN A 77 -2.90 -25.67 -14.82
N LEU A 78 -1.81 -25.23 -15.47
CA LEU A 78 -1.36 -25.82 -16.74
C LEU A 78 -0.58 -27.12 -16.55
N TYR A 79 0.24 -27.20 -15.50
CA TYR A 79 1.17 -28.30 -15.29
C TYR A 79 1.04 -28.92 -13.89
N PRO A 80 -0.14 -29.37 -13.46
CA PRO A 80 -0.45 -29.71 -12.05
C PRO A 80 0.36 -30.86 -11.44
N ASN A 81 1.01 -31.67 -12.28
CA ASN A 81 1.73 -32.89 -11.91
C ASN A 81 3.26 -32.78 -12.13
N THR A 82 3.80 -31.58 -12.25
CA THR A 82 5.25 -31.35 -12.38
C THR A 82 5.88 -30.99 -11.03
N PRO A 83 7.18 -31.26 -10.82
CA PRO A 83 7.90 -30.79 -9.62
C PRO A 83 7.81 -29.26 -9.45
N SER A 84 7.78 -28.52 -10.55
CA SER A 84 7.63 -27.06 -10.52
C SER A 84 6.30 -26.60 -9.91
N SER A 85 5.23 -27.38 -10.05
CA SER A 85 3.94 -27.08 -9.42
C SER A 85 3.92 -27.39 -7.92
N GLU A 86 4.72 -28.34 -7.45
CA GLU A 86 5.00 -28.52 -6.01
C GLU A 86 5.70 -27.27 -5.46
N ASP A 87 6.78 -26.84 -6.14
CA ASP A 87 7.56 -25.65 -5.77
C ASP A 87 6.70 -24.39 -5.77
N ALA A 88 5.83 -24.22 -6.77
CA ALA A 88 4.94 -23.08 -6.90
C ALA A 88 3.94 -22.99 -5.74
N LEU A 89 3.38 -24.14 -5.31
CA LEU A 89 2.45 -24.19 -4.17
C LEU A 89 3.16 -23.85 -2.86
N PHE A 90 4.35 -24.41 -2.64
CA PHE A 90 5.16 -24.09 -1.47
C PHE A 90 5.57 -22.61 -1.44
N ASN A 91 6.08 -22.09 -2.55
CA ASN A 91 6.50 -20.70 -2.66
C ASN A 91 5.32 -19.75 -2.47
N SER A 92 4.13 -20.10 -2.96
CA SER A 92 2.91 -19.35 -2.69
C SER A 92 2.57 -19.30 -1.20
N ALA A 93 2.71 -20.41 -0.48
CA ALA A 93 2.50 -20.47 0.97
C ALA A 93 3.47 -19.56 1.73
N ILE A 94 4.75 -19.56 1.33
CA ILE A 94 5.79 -18.69 1.89
C ILE A 94 5.47 -17.23 1.60
N ILE A 95 5.11 -16.87 0.37
CA ILE A 95 4.71 -15.50 0.02
C ILE A 95 3.55 -15.06 0.89
N PHE A 96 2.50 -15.88 1.04
CA PHE A 96 1.37 -15.53 1.91
C PHE A 96 1.79 -15.34 3.37
N TYR A 97 2.73 -16.12 3.86
CA TYR A 97 3.27 -15.97 5.20
C TYR A 97 4.04 -14.65 5.36
N GLU A 98 4.94 -14.35 4.41
CA GLU A 98 5.78 -13.16 4.40
C GLU A 98 4.95 -11.87 4.29
N ILE A 99 3.89 -11.87 3.47
CA ILE A 99 2.97 -10.73 3.37
C ILE A 99 1.92 -10.68 4.50
N GLY A 100 2.05 -11.54 5.53
CA GLY A 100 1.18 -11.55 6.70
C GLY A 100 -0.23 -12.10 6.49
N ASP A 101 -0.53 -12.71 5.34
CA ASP A 101 -1.80 -13.42 5.14
C ASP A 101 -1.72 -14.83 5.73
N TYR A 102 -1.70 -14.91 7.08
CA TYR A 102 -1.50 -16.17 7.79
C TYR A 102 -2.61 -17.20 7.53
N GLN A 103 -3.84 -16.77 7.23
CA GLN A 103 -4.92 -17.69 6.90
C GLN A 103 -4.71 -18.36 5.54
N LYS A 104 -4.30 -17.60 4.51
CA LYS A 104 -3.93 -18.20 3.23
C LYS A 104 -2.65 -19.00 3.36
N ALA A 105 -1.65 -18.50 4.09
CA ALA A 105 -0.43 -19.24 4.36
C ALA A 105 -0.73 -20.59 5.01
N TYR A 106 -1.55 -20.62 6.06
CA TYR A 106 -1.99 -21.85 6.73
C TYR A 106 -2.72 -22.80 5.79
N SER A 107 -3.69 -22.26 5.02
CA SER A 107 -4.44 -23.04 4.03
C SER A 107 -3.51 -23.65 2.96
N TYR A 108 -2.57 -22.86 2.44
CA TYR A 108 -1.62 -23.29 1.42
C TYR A 108 -0.57 -24.27 1.97
N PHE A 109 -0.07 -24.08 3.19
CA PHE A 109 0.79 -25.06 3.85
C PHE A 109 0.05 -26.37 4.08
N ASN A 110 -1.20 -26.35 4.54
CA ASN A 110 -2.00 -27.57 4.69
C ASN A 110 -2.29 -28.24 3.35
N ASN A 111 -2.62 -27.47 2.31
CA ASN A 111 -2.80 -27.99 0.96
C ASN A 111 -1.51 -28.66 0.44
N TYR A 112 -0.37 -27.99 0.61
CA TYR A 112 0.94 -28.54 0.28
C TYR A 112 1.22 -29.85 1.02
N LEU A 113 1.00 -29.89 2.35
CA LEU A 113 1.22 -31.09 3.16
C LEU A 113 0.29 -32.25 2.77
N ASN A 114 -0.96 -31.95 2.42
CA ASN A 114 -1.93 -32.95 1.97
C ASN A 114 -1.55 -33.52 0.60
N LYS A 115 -1.06 -32.68 -0.32
CA LYS A 115 -0.71 -33.07 -1.69
C LYS A 115 0.68 -33.72 -1.78
N TYR A 116 1.61 -33.32 -0.91
CA TYR A 116 3.02 -33.75 -0.92
C TYR A 116 3.49 -34.21 0.48
N PRO A 117 3.06 -35.38 0.96
CA PRO A 117 3.34 -35.86 2.33
C PRO A 117 4.80 -36.32 2.55
N ALA A 118 5.72 -36.11 1.60
CA ALA A 118 7.10 -36.59 1.69
C ALA A 118 7.88 -35.92 2.83
N THR A 119 8.78 -36.62 3.51
CA THR A 119 9.58 -36.09 4.65
C THR A 119 10.85 -35.37 4.20
N ASN A 120 10.71 -34.35 3.36
CA ASN A 120 11.82 -33.48 2.95
C ASN A 120 11.86 -32.20 3.83
N ILE A 121 12.88 -31.35 3.61
CA ILE A 121 13.04 -30.12 4.38
C ILE A 121 11.86 -29.16 4.21
N ARG A 122 11.23 -29.12 3.02
CA ARG A 122 10.08 -28.26 2.73
C ARG A 122 8.85 -28.67 3.52
N THR A 123 8.60 -29.96 3.69
CA THR A 123 7.50 -30.46 4.53
C THR A 123 7.71 -30.08 6.00
N LYS A 124 8.94 -30.17 6.53
CA LYS A 124 9.26 -29.68 7.88
C LYS A 124 9.03 -28.17 8.00
N THR A 125 9.44 -27.41 6.99
CA THR A 125 9.18 -25.96 6.93
C THR A 125 7.68 -25.67 6.87
N ALA A 126 6.91 -26.38 6.03
CA ALA A 126 5.48 -26.19 5.90
C ALA A 126 4.72 -26.50 7.20
N ILE A 127 5.12 -27.54 7.96
CA ILE A 127 4.58 -27.82 9.29
C ILE A 127 4.86 -26.67 10.25
N LEU A 128 6.13 -26.24 10.34
CA LEU A 128 6.54 -25.18 11.26
C LEU A 128 5.82 -23.86 10.97
N PHE A 129 5.82 -23.44 9.70
CA PHE A 129 5.20 -22.19 9.29
C PHE A 129 3.67 -22.29 9.29
N GLY A 130 3.10 -23.46 9.02
CA GLY A 130 1.68 -23.75 9.22
C GLY A 130 1.25 -23.57 10.68
N GLU A 131 1.95 -24.18 11.64
CA GLU A 131 1.65 -24.01 13.07
C GLU A 131 1.86 -22.56 13.54
N LYS A 132 2.91 -21.88 13.07
CA LYS A 132 3.08 -20.44 13.33
C LYS A 132 1.93 -19.60 12.76
N SER A 133 1.50 -19.90 11.53
CA SER A 133 0.32 -19.26 10.93
C SER A 133 -0.92 -19.53 11.75
N LYS A 134 -1.14 -20.76 12.22
CA LYS A 134 -2.26 -21.15 13.09
C LYS A 134 -2.26 -20.38 14.41
N GLN A 135 -1.11 -20.25 15.06
CA GLN A 135 -0.94 -19.44 16.27
C GLN A 135 -1.23 -17.95 16.00
N LYS A 136 -0.77 -17.43 14.85
CA LYS A 136 -1.06 -16.05 14.42
C LYS A 136 -2.55 -15.85 14.10
N ILE A 137 -3.24 -16.86 13.58
CA ILE A 137 -4.69 -16.85 13.31
C ILE A 137 -5.49 -16.92 14.62
N SER A 138 -5.12 -17.81 15.56
CA SER A 138 -5.82 -17.98 16.84
C SER A 138 -5.77 -16.72 17.70
N ASN A 139 -4.71 -15.93 17.57
CA ASN A 139 -4.57 -14.64 18.24
C ASN A 139 -5.33 -13.50 17.54
N ALA A 140 -6.00 -13.76 16.40
CA ALA A 140 -6.56 -12.72 15.53
C ALA A 140 -8.10 -12.59 15.57
N PHE A 141 -8.82 -13.41 16.36
CA PHE A 141 -10.28 -13.31 16.43
C PHE A 141 -10.76 -12.56 17.67
N GLY A 142 -11.31 -11.35 17.42
CA GLY A 142 -12.17 -10.63 18.36
C GLY A 142 -11.47 -9.70 19.36
N ILE A 143 -10.15 -9.64 19.32
CA ILE A 143 -9.32 -8.85 20.24
C ILE A 143 -8.26 -8.16 19.37
N TYR A 144 -8.51 -6.90 18.99
CA TYR A 144 -7.57 -6.11 18.19
C TYR A 144 -6.77 -5.19 19.09
N ASP A 145 -5.44 -5.16 18.90
CA ASP A 145 -4.61 -4.06 19.40
C ASP A 145 -5.11 -2.75 18.76
N MET A 146 -5.81 -1.96 19.56
CA MET A 146 -6.42 -0.69 19.15
C MET A 146 -5.41 0.45 19.11
N ILE A 147 -4.12 0.20 19.31
CA ILE A 147 -3.07 1.22 19.23
C ILE A 147 -2.47 1.24 17.83
N MET A 148 -2.43 2.42 17.22
CA MET A 148 -1.68 2.69 16.00
C MET A 148 -0.28 3.18 16.33
N ARG A 149 0.73 2.61 15.68
CA ARG A 149 2.13 3.06 15.73
C ARG A 149 2.42 3.92 14.51
N VAL A 150 2.50 5.22 14.67
CA VAL A 150 2.65 6.18 13.57
C VAL A 150 4.06 6.77 13.58
N LEU A 151 4.83 6.57 12.51
CA LEU A 151 6.12 7.25 12.35
C LEU A 151 5.88 8.74 12.06
N LEU A 152 6.31 9.62 12.98
CA LEU A 152 6.16 11.06 12.85
C LEU A 152 7.37 11.71 12.15
N LYS A 153 8.58 11.34 12.57
CA LYS A 153 9.84 11.84 12.01
C LYS A 153 10.87 10.73 11.98
N GLU A 154 11.74 10.78 10.98
CA GLU A 154 12.83 9.83 10.78
C GLU A 154 14.15 10.58 10.62
N GLY A 155 15.20 10.14 11.32
CA GLY A 155 16.55 10.65 11.13
C GLY A 155 16.79 12.10 11.56
N VAL A 156 16.08 12.62 12.57
CA VAL A 156 16.31 13.99 13.06
C VAL A 156 17.45 14.06 14.08
N ASN A 157 18.17 15.17 14.13
CA ASN A 157 19.31 15.34 15.07
C ASN A 157 18.86 15.75 16.48
N SER A 158 17.75 16.48 16.57
CA SER A 158 17.14 16.90 17.83
C SER A 158 15.66 17.12 17.67
N LEU A 159 14.94 17.06 18.79
CA LEU A 159 13.56 17.52 18.91
C LEU A 159 13.33 18.18 20.27
N VAL A 160 12.30 19.01 20.34
CA VAL A 160 11.80 19.59 21.59
C VAL A 160 10.45 18.95 21.90
N ILE A 161 10.23 18.54 23.13
CA ILE A 161 8.94 18.08 23.61
C ILE A 161 8.42 19.07 24.65
N ASN A 162 7.16 19.45 24.50
CA ASN A 162 6.46 20.30 25.45
C ASN A 162 5.09 19.70 25.81
N SER A 163 4.63 19.94 27.03
CA SER A 163 3.32 19.50 27.51
C SER A 163 2.88 20.36 28.68
N GLU A 164 1.57 20.51 28.88
CA GLU A 164 0.98 21.20 30.02
C GLU A 164 1.19 20.45 31.36
N LYS A 165 1.56 19.17 31.27
CA LYS A 165 1.83 18.31 32.42
C LYS A 165 3.26 17.78 32.35
N ASN A 166 3.70 17.23 33.47
CA ASN A 166 4.98 16.54 33.56
C ASN A 166 5.05 15.38 32.55
N ILE A 167 6.25 15.17 32.01
CA ILE A 167 6.53 14.07 31.08
C ILE A 167 7.35 13.02 31.82
N TYR A 168 6.99 11.77 31.64
CA TYR A 168 7.76 10.63 32.11
C TYR A 168 8.59 10.12 30.94
N VAL A 169 9.90 9.99 31.16
CA VAL A 169 10.83 9.36 30.23
C VAL A 169 11.48 8.18 30.93
N ASN A 170 11.17 6.96 30.47
CA ASN A 170 11.59 5.71 31.12
C ASN A 170 11.43 5.76 32.65
N GLU A 171 10.23 6.16 33.11
CA GLU A 171 9.83 6.30 34.53
C GLU A 171 10.41 7.52 35.28
N LYS A 172 11.41 8.22 34.74
CA LYS A 172 11.91 9.49 35.32
C LYS A 172 11.03 10.66 34.90
N ILE A 173 10.69 11.52 35.86
CA ILE A 173 9.90 12.73 35.61
C ILE A 173 10.79 13.85 35.10
N TYR A 174 10.33 14.53 34.05
CA TYR A 174 10.91 15.75 33.52
C TYR A 174 9.88 16.88 33.45
N ILE A 175 10.32 18.08 33.78
CA ILE A 175 9.55 19.32 33.62
C ILE A 175 9.78 19.83 32.20
N CYS A 176 8.70 20.15 31.49
CA CYS A 176 8.75 20.68 30.14
C CYS A 176 9.19 22.15 30.09
N PRO A 177 9.82 22.60 28.98
CA PRO A 177 10.15 21.81 27.80
C PRO A 177 11.38 20.91 28.01
N ILE A 178 11.40 19.76 27.33
CA ILE A 178 12.58 18.90 27.25
C ILE A 178 13.15 18.91 25.84
N LYS A 179 14.48 19.02 25.74
CA LYS A 179 15.21 18.88 24.48
C LYS A 179 15.87 17.52 24.43
N ILE A 180 15.58 16.78 23.36
CA ILE A 180 16.16 15.45 23.10
C ILE A 180 17.11 15.57 21.92
N THR A 181 18.34 15.08 22.08
CA THR A 181 19.37 15.06 21.03
C THR A 181 20.05 13.70 20.94
N LYS A 182 20.68 13.42 19.79
CA LYS A 182 21.58 12.28 19.60
C LYS A 182 23.01 12.71 19.90
N SER A 183 23.74 11.94 20.71
CA SER A 183 25.18 12.10 20.94
C SER A 183 25.86 10.74 20.78
N GLY A 184 26.43 10.52 19.59
CA GLY A 184 26.92 9.20 19.18
C GLY A 184 25.79 8.17 19.21
N ASP A 185 25.95 7.16 20.05
CA ASP A 185 25.00 6.07 20.27
C ASP A 185 24.03 6.30 21.43
N PHE A 186 24.04 7.48 22.05
CA PHE A 186 23.23 7.80 23.22
C PHE A 186 22.16 8.83 22.91
N ILE A 187 20.99 8.63 23.48
CA ILE A 187 19.96 9.68 23.58
C ILE A 187 20.37 10.59 24.75
N VAL A 188 20.24 11.89 24.55
CA VAL A 188 20.53 12.92 25.55
C VAL A 188 19.29 13.75 25.78
N ILE A 189 18.88 13.91 27.04
CA ILE A 189 17.71 14.69 27.46
C ILE A 189 18.18 15.82 28.35
N ASN A 190 17.99 17.07 27.92
CA ASN A 190 18.46 18.26 28.65
C ASN A 190 19.94 18.21 29.08
N GLY A 191 20.79 17.54 28.28
CA GLY A 191 22.22 17.34 28.57
C GLY A 191 22.56 16.05 29.33
N GLU A 192 21.58 15.35 29.88
CA GLU A 192 21.78 14.06 30.55
C GLU A 192 21.73 12.91 29.55
N LYS A 193 22.80 12.09 29.49
CA LYS A 193 22.81 10.87 28.68
C LYS A 193 21.96 9.80 29.35
N ILE A 194 21.09 9.15 28.58
CA ILE A 194 20.41 7.93 29.03
C ILE A 194 21.13 6.70 28.49
N SER A 195 21.15 5.62 29.29
CA SER A 195 21.86 4.36 28.99
C SER A 195 21.22 3.53 27.87
N SER A 196 20.14 4.00 27.25
CA SER A 196 19.36 3.29 26.24
C SER A 196 19.37 4.03 24.91
N LYS A 197 19.39 3.27 23.81
CA LYS A 197 19.16 3.76 22.43
C LYS A 197 17.68 4.05 22.16
N THR A 198 16.81 3.84 23.14
CA THR A 198 15.36 4.03 23.04
C THR A 198 14.80 4.59 24.34
N CYS A 199 13.87 5.54 24.24
CA CYS A 199 13.09 6.00 25.37
C CYS A 199 11.59 6.07 25.05
N GLN A 200 10.79 5.78 26.08
CA GLN A 200 9.34 5.94 26.05
C GLN A 200 8.99 7.27 26.69
N ILE A 201 8.13 8.03 26.01
CA ILE A 201 7.60 9.32 26.45
C ILE A 201 6.12 9.14 26.78
N LEU A 202 5.77 9.35 28.04
CA LEU A 202 4.39 9.38 28.51
C LEU A 202 4.08 10.78 29.05
N SER A 203 3.00 11.39 28.55
CA SER A 203 2.46 12.61 29.13
C SER A 203 1.20 12.28 29.94
N GLN A 204 1.02 12.99 31.05
CA GLN A 204 -0.23 12.97 31.81
C GLN A 204 -1.29 13.94 31.24
N GLY A 205 -0.92 14.76 30.26
CA GLY A 205 -1.83 15.65 29.54
C GLY A 205 -2.64 14.93 28.47
N ILE A 206 -3.66 15.62 27.95
CA ILE A 206 -4.49 15.12 26.84
C ILE A 206 -3.66 15.00 25.54
N SER A 207 -2.62 15.82 25.41
CA SER A 207 -1.77 15.89 24.24
C SER A 207 -0.33 16.32 24.59
N THR A 208 0.59 16.07 23.68
CA THR A 208 2.01 16.39 23.78
C THR A 208 2.47 17.07 22.51
N ILE A 209 3.18 18.19 22.66
CA ILE A 209 3.75 18.94 21.54
C ILE A 209 5.14 18.37 21.24
N ILE A 210 5.35 17.98 19.99
CA ILE A 210 6.64 17.58 19.46
C ILE A 210 7.06 18.62 18.42
N ASP A 211 8.11 19.36 18.74
CA ASP A 211 8.54 20.60 18.13
C ASP A 211 7.43 21.66 18.10
N ASN A 212 6.54 21.61 17.10
CA ASN A 212 5.45 22.57 16.90
C ASN A 212 4.09 21.90 16.64
N GLU A 213 4.04 20.57 16.66
CA GLU A 213 2.83 19.81 16.35
C GLU A 213 2.35 19.07 17.59
N ASN A 214 1.05 19.13 17.86
CA ASN A 214 0.46 18.53 19.04
C ASN A 214 -0.15 17.17 18.70
N PHE A 215 0.10 16.17 19.53
CA PHE A 215 -0.31 14.79 19.28
C PHE A 215 -0.91 14.16 20.55
N ARG A 216 -1.87 13.27 20.37
CA ARG A 216 -2.41 12.44 21.46
C ARG A 216 -1.54 11.19 21.66
N GLY A 217 -1.75 10.51 22.79
CA GLY A 217 -1.12 9.24 23.08
C GLY A 217 0.31 9.39 23.62
N SER A 218 1.11 8.37 23.38
CA SER A 218 2.49 8.25 23.87
C SER A 218 3.48 8.16 22.72
N PHE A 219 4.77 8.19 23.03
CA PHE A 219 5.81 8.16 22.00
C PHE A 219 6.93 7.21 22.37
N ILE A 220 7.52 6.60 21.37
CA ILE A 220 8.82 5.94 21.48
C ILE A 220 9.79 6.69 20.58
N ILE A 221 10.93 7.08 21.15
CA ILE A 221 12.02 7.71 20.43
C ILE A 221 13.20 6.76 20.46
N TYR A 222 13.78 6.47 19.30
CA TYR A 222 14.94 5.60 19.21
C TYR A 222 15.98 6.16 18.24
N ILE A 223 17.24 5.77 18.46
CA ILE A 223 18.32 6.05 17.52
C ILE A 223 18.30 4.99 16.42
N ASP A 224 18.34 5.45 15.17
CA ASP A 224 18.65 4.63 14.00
C ASP A 224 19.89 5.15 13.26
N GLU A 225 20.17 4.52 12.12
CA GLU A 225 21.28 4.84 11.23
C GLU A 225 21.23 6.30 10.75
N LYS A 226 20.03 6.87 10.58
CA LYS A 226 19.82 8.22 10.06
C LYS A 226 19.80 9.28 11.18
N GLY A 227 19.48 8.93 12.42
CA GLY A 227 19.34 9.90 13.51
C GLY A 227 18.37 9.44 14.60
N LEU A 228 17.54 10.34 15.11
CA LEU A 228 16.42 10.03 16.00
C LEU A 228 15.16 9.80 15.16
N SER A 229 14.43 8.74 15.49
CA SER A 229 13.12 8.43 14.93
C SER A 229 12.07 8.43 16.02
N ILE A 230 10.87 8.93 15.67
CA ILE A 230 9.79 9.20 16.62
C ILE A 230 8.55 8.44 16.18
N ILE A 231 8.08 7.52 17.01
CA ILE A 231 6.86 6.75 16.77
C ILE A 231 5.81 7.16 17.79
N ASN A 232 4.67 7.63 17.32
CA ASN A 232 3.49 7.91 18.14
C ASN A 232 2.64 6.64 18.30
N TYR A 233 2.39 6.27 19.55
CA TYR A 233 1.49 5.20 19.96
C TYR A 233 0.16 5.83 20.41
N VAL A 234 -0.87 5.70 19.57
CA VAL A 234 -2.14 6.41 19.75
C VAL A 234 -3.32 5.46 19.54
N PRO A 235 -4.36 5.49 20.40
CA PRO A 235 -5.59 4.73 20.16
C PRO A 235 -6.20 5.07 18.79
N ILE A 236 -6.66 4.07 18.04
CA ILE A 236 -7.08 4.23 16.66
C ILE A 236 -8.20 5.27 16.48
N GLU A 237 -9.11 5.40 17.43
CA GLU A 237 -10.16 6.41 17.39
C GLU A 237 -9.56 7.83 17.48
N GLN A 238 -8.58 8.03 18.36
CA GLN A 238 -7.87 9.28 18.51
C GLN A 238 -6.98 9.58 17.29
N TYR A 239 -6.37 8.56 16.70
CA TYR A 239 -5.67 8.67 15.43
C TYR A 239 -6.59 9.19 14.33
N LEU A 240 -7.83 8.66 14.27
CA LEU A 240 -8.81 9.06 13.25
C LEU A 240 -9.33 10.49 13.42
N TYR A 241 -9.33 11.05 14.63
CA TYR A 241 -9.58 12.48 14.82
C TYR A 241 -8.56 13.35 14.07
N GLY A 242 -7.32 12.85 13.92
CA GLY A 242 -6.26 13.48 13.15
C GLY A 242 -6.22 13.12 11.66
N VAL A 243 -7.02 12.16 11.19
CA VAL A 243 -7.03 11.72 9.78
C VAL A 243 -8.27 12.20 9.05
N VAL A 244 -9.46 11.94 9.59
CA VAL A 244 -10.74 12.24 8.92
C VAL A 244 -10.84 13.70 8.45
N PRO A 245 -10.54 14.73 9.27
CA PRO A 245 -10.57 16.13 8.82
C PRO A 245 -9.49 16.52 7.81
N LYS A 246 -8.43 15.72 7.61
CA LYS A 246 -7.46 15.91 6.52
C LYS A 246 -7.95 15.31 5.20
N GLU A 247 -8.77 14.27 5.28
CA GLU A 247 -9.29 13.56 4.10
C GLU A 247 -10.62 14.13 3.60
N MET A 248 -11.52 14.53 4.50
CA MET A 248 -12.85 15.01 4.17
C MET A 248 -13.17 16.28 4.98
N SER A 249 -13.71 17.29 4.30
CA SER A 249 -14.11 18.53 4.95
C SER A 249 -15.15 18.27 6.05
N TYR A 250 -14.94 18.84 7.23
CA TYR A 250 -15.83 18.71 8.39
C TYR A 250 -17.25 19.22 8.13
N SER A 251 -17.46 20.06 7.11
CA SER A 251 -18.78 20.55 6.68
C SER A 251 -19.58 19.56 5.82
N PHE A 252 -19.01 18.40 5.48
CA PHE A 252 -19.72 17.37 4.73
C PHE A 252 -20.80 16.72 5.60
N ALA A 253 -21.84 16.19 4.93
CA ALA A 253 -22.97 15.57 5.62
C ALA A 253 -22.52 14.42 6.55
N LYS A 254 -23.15 14.32 7.72
CA LYS A 254 -22.83 13.37 8.79
C LYS A 254 -22.58 11.94 8.29
N HIS A 255 -23.44 11.40 7.42
CA HIS A 255 -23.28 10.03 6.91
C HIS A 255 -22.09 9.86 5.96
N ALA A 256 -21.66 10.91 5.26
CA ALA A 256 -20.42 10.88 4.48
C ALA A 256 -19.19 10.88 5.40
N LEU A 257 -19.20 11.69 6.48
CA LEU A 257 -18.13 11.67 7.49
C LEU A 257 -18.04 10.31 8.19
N MET A 258 -19.18 9.69 8.53
CA MET A 258 -19.22 8.34 9.12
C MET A 258 -18.67 7.28 8.15
N ALA A 259 -19.02 7.37 6.86
CA ALA A 259 -18.45 6.47 5.85
C ALA A 259 -16.93 6.66 5.72
N GLN A 260 -16.44 7.91 5.73
CA GLN A 260 -15.01 8.22 5.71
C GLN A 260 -14.30 7.70 6.96
N ALA A 261 -14.89 7.84 8.15
CA ALA A 261 -14.32 7.32 9.40
C ALA A 261 -14.14 5.80 9.35
N ILE A 262 -15.16 5.06 8.90
CA ILE A 262 -15.07 3.59 8.75
C ILE A 262 -14.05 3.20 7.68
N ALA A 263 -14.03 3.88 6.53
CA ALA A 263 -13.05 3.61 5.47
C ALA A 263 -11.62 3.85 5.99
N ALA A 264 -11.38 4.97 6.66
CA ALA A 264 -10.10 5.31 7.23
C ALA A 264 -9.65 4.33 8.33
N ARG A 265 -10.56 3.93 9.24
CA ARG A 265 -10.31 2.93 10.29
C ARG A 265 -9.96 1.57 9.68
N THR A 266 -10.73 1.15 8.68
CA THR A 266 -10.51 -0.13 8.00
C THR A 266 -9.15 -0.15 7.32
N TYR A 267 -8.78 0.93 6.62
CA TYR A 267 -7.50 1.04 5.97
C TYR A 267 -6.33 1.02 6.98
N ALA A 268 -6.46 1.72 8.11
CA ALA A 268 -5.46 1.69 9.17
C ALA A 268 -5.22 0.26 9.70
N PHE A 269 -6.29 -0.53 9.92
CA PHE A 269 -6.16 -1.94 10.30
C PHE A 269 -5.59 -2.82 9.19
N TYR A 270 -5.97 -2.58 7.94
CA TYR A 270 -5.41 -3.30 6.79
C TYR A 270 -3.89 -3.10 6.71
N VAL A 271 -3.41 -1.86 6.86
CA VAL A 271 -1.97 -1.54 6.87
C VAL A 271 -1.29 -2.10 8.11
N LYS A 272 -1.88 -1.99 9.31
CA LYS A 272 -1.34 -2.57 10.54
C LYS A 272 -1.10 -4.09 10.41
N GLY A 273 -2.03 -4.82 9.79
CA GLY A 273 -1.86 -6.24 9.51
C GLY A 273 -0.70 -6.58 8.56
N LYS A 274 -0.21 -5.60 7.78
CA LYS A 274 0.94 -5.71 6.86
C LYS A 274 2.26 -5.18 7.44
N SER A 275 2.22 -4.67 8.67
CA SER A 275 3.37 -4.02 9.33
C SER A 275 3.73 -4.68 10.67
N LEU A 276 3.34 -5.94 10.87
CA LEU A 276 3.53 -6.66 12.14
C LEU A 276 5.01 -6.87 12.52
N ASP A 277 5.89 -6.93 11.53
CA ASP A 277 7.34 -7.05 11.65
C ASP A 277 8.06 -5.69 11.67
N LYS A 278 7.34 -4.60 11.40
CA LYS A 278 7.89 -3.24 11.35
C LYS A 278 7.80 -2.56 12.72
N LYS A 279 8.68 -1.56 12.92
CA LYS A 279 8.67 -0.71 14.12
C LYS A 279 7.41 0.14 14.23
N TYR A 280 6.82 0.52 13.10
CA TYR A 280 5.60 1.33 13.00
C TYR A 280 4.64 0.73 11.99
N ASP A 281 3.35 1.06 12.14
CA ASP A 281 2.27 0.58 11.29
C ASP A 281 2.15 1.44 10.02
N ILE A 282 2.14 2.76 10.20
CA ILE A 282 1.95 3.75 9.13
C ILE A 282 2.89 4.95 9.34
N SER A 283 3.28 5.62 8.26
CA SER A 283 3.98 6.90 8.33
C SER A 283 2.99 8.05 8.26
N ALA A 284 3.27 9.17 8.94
CA ALA A 284 2.44 10.37 8.90
C ALA A 284 2.46 11.08 7.53
N THR A 285 3.35 10.68 6.62
CA THR A 285 3.52 11.31 5.31
C THR A 285 2.47 10.88 4.27
N THR A 286 2.36 11.69 3.21
CA THR A 286 1.29 11.70 2.18
C THR A 286 1.17 10.47 1.28
N SER A 287 1.91 9.38 1.55
CA SER A 287 1.87 8.20 0.69
C SER A 287 0.56 7.42 0.83
N MET A 288 -0.21 7.59 1.91
CA MET A 288 -1.46 6.83 2.14
C MET A 288 -2.58 7.60 2.86
N GLN A 289 -2.37 8.02 4.11
CA GLN A 289 -3.34 8.81 4.91
C GLN A 289 -2.57 9.90 5.63
N VAL A 290 -3.09 11.13 5.62
CA VAL A 290 -2.42 12.25 6.29
C VAL A 290 -2.87 12.32 7.75
N TYR A 291 -1.98 11.98 8.67
CA TYR A 291 -2.21 12.16 10.10
C TYR A 291 -1.72 13.53 10.56
N GLY A 292 -2.66 14.44 10.82
CA GLY A 292 -2.35 15.83 11.20
C GLY A 292 -2.35 16.11 12.70
N GLY A 293 -2.41 15.08 13.55
CA GLY A 293 -2.39 15.21 15.00
C GLY A 293 -3.61 15.94 15.59
N PHE A 294 -3.42 16.47 16.79
CA PHE A 294 -4.47 17.07 17.62
C PHE A 294 -4.94 18.45 17.13
N ASN A 295 -4.04 19.27 16.55
CA ASN A 295 -4.35 20.66 16.18
C ASN A 295 -5.47 20.80 15.14
N ILE A 296 -5.69 19.76 14.33
CA ILE A 296 -6.59 19.81 13.17
C ILE A 296 -7.94 19.15 13.43
N GLU A 297 -8.14 18.58 14.64
CA GLU A 297 -9.39 17.94 15.02
C GLU A 297 -10.58 18.90 14.87
N LYS A 298 -11.73 18.34 14.47
CA LYS A 298 -12.99 19.07 14.34
C LYS A 298 -14.10 18.30 15.02
N LYS A 299 -15.01 19.00 15.69
CA LYS A 299 -16.10 18.39 16.47
C LYS A 299 -16.96 17.46 15.61
N GLU A 300 -17.26 17.86 14.38
CA GLU A 300 -18.11 17.11 13.44
C GLU A 300 -17.44 15.81 12.99
N THR A 301 -16.14 15.85 12.69
CA THR A 301 -15.39 14.66 12.28
C THR A 301 -15.15 13.73 13.47
N ASN A 302 -14.86 14.28 14.66
CA ASN A 302 -14.69 13.49 15.87
C ASN A 302 -15.99 12.77 16.23
N LEU A 303 -17.13 13.46 16.17
CA LEU A 303 -18.44 12.84 16.39
C LEU A 303 -18.73 11.71 15.38
N ALA A 304 -18.32 11.84 14.11
CA ALA A 304 -18.49 10.78 13.13
C ALA A 304 -17.60 9.54 13.42
N VAL A 305 -16.39 9.76 13.93
CA VAL A 305 -15.50 8.71 14.43
C VAL A 305 -16.16 8.00 15.61
N ASP A 306 -16.63 8.74 16.61
CA ASP A 306 -17.26 8.22 17.83
C ASP A 306 -18.54 7.42 17.54
N LEU A 307 -19.41 7.93 16.68
CA LEU A 307 -20.65 7.24 16.29
C LEU A 307 -20.41 5.97 15.45
N THR A 308 -19.18 5.78 14.96
CA THR A 308 -18.76 4.59 14.22
C THR A 308 -17.66 3.82 14.94
N HIS A 309 -17.53 4.01 16.26
CA HIS A 309 -16.50 3.40 17.09
C HIS A 309 -16.35 1.90 16.80
N GLY A 310 -15.11 1.48 16.53
CA GLY A 310 -14.77 0.08 16.24
C GLY A 310 -15.38 -0.50 14.96
N GLN A 311 -16.16 0.25 14.18
CA GLN A 311 -16.75 -0.26 12.93
C GLN A 311 -15.72 -0.27 11.80
N ILE A 312 -15.56 -1.43 11.17
CA ILE A 312 -14.68 -1.66 10.01
C ILE A 312 -15.40 -2.44 8.92
N MET A 313 -14.87 -2.36 7.70
CA MET A 313 -15.31 -3.19 6.57
C MET A 313 -14.40 -4.41 6.42
N VAL A 314 -15.01 -5.59 6.31
CA VAL A 314 -14.31 -6.85 6.07
C VAL A 314 -14.81 -7.55 4.82
N TYR A 315 -13.91 -8.28 4.18
CA TYR A 315 -14.21 -9.22 3.10
C TYR A 315 -13.48 -10.54 3.43
N ASP A 316 -14.18 -11.67 3.36
CA ASP A 316 -13.68 -12.97 3.83
C ASP A 316 -13.06 -12.94 5.23
N GLY A 317 -13.70 -12.17 6.14
CA GLY A 317 -13.29 -12.07 7.54
C GLY A 317 -12.09 -11.16 7.82
N LYS A 318 -11.49 -10.52 6.80
CA LYS A 318 -10.32 -9.64 6.96
C LYS A 318 -10.63 -8.19 6.63
N PRO A 319 -10.00 -7.21 7.32
CA PRO A 319 -10.08 -5.80 6.94
C PRO A 319 -9.71 -5.60 5.47
N ILE A 320 -10.51 -4.81 4.74
CA ILE A 320 -10.26 -4.55 3.33
C ILE A 320 -9.24 -3.43 3.12
N ALA A 321 -8.60 -3.40 1.94
CA ALA A 321 -7.88 -2.22 1.47
C ALA A 321 -8.89 -1.13 1.08
N ALA A 322 -9.41 -0.40 2.08
CA ALA A 322 -10.50 0.57 1.93
C ALA A 322 -10.05 1.88 1.27
N TYR A 323 -9.52 1.80 0.05
CA TYR A 323 -9.07 2.99 -0.70
C TYR A 323 -10.23 3.94 -0.97
N PHE A 324 -9.94 5.23 -0.97
CA PHE A 324 -10.88 6.30 -1.27
C PHE A 324 -10.16 7.43 -1.99
N HIS A 325 -10.91 8.27 -2.70
CA HIS A 325 -10.38 9.38 -3.47
C HIS A 325 -11.37 10.54 -3.51
N SER A 326 -10.91 11.73 -3.90
CA SER A 326 -11.75 12.93 -3.86
C SER A 326 -12.96 12.86 -4.78
N ASN A 327 -12.76 12.74 -6.10
CA ASN A 327 -13.85 12.75 -7.08
C ASN A 327 -13.61 11.73 -8.20
N SER A 328 -14.58 10.87 -8.50
CA SER A 328 -14.45 9.80 -9.49
C SER A 328 -14.66 10.25 -10.95
N GLY A 329 -15.14 11.47 -11.19
CA GLY A 329 -15.50 11.95 -12.53
C GLY A 329 -16.67 11.20 -13.16
N GLY A 330 -17.46 10.48 -12.36
CA GLY A 330 -18.68 9.80 -12.81
C GLY A 330 -18.58 8.28 -12.92
N HIS A 331 -17.40 7.70 -12.66
CA HIS A 331 -17.17 6.26 -12.64
C HIS A 331 -15.94 5.95 -11.79
N THR A 332 -16.01 4.99 -10.87
CA THR A 332 -14.83 4.53 -10.10
C THR A 332 -13.99 3.57 -10.93
N GLU A 333 -12.78 3.25 -10.52
CA GLU A 333 -11.86 2.38 -11.25
C GLU A 333 -11.69 1.01 -10.58
N ASP A 334 -11.50 -0.03 -11.39
CA ASP A 334 -11.10 -1.36 -10.92
C ASP A 334 -9.63 -1.31 -10.48
N ALA A 335 -9.33 -1.83 -9.29
CA ALA A 335 -7.98 -1.88 -8.75
C ALA A 335 -6.97 -2.50 -9.73
N LYS A 336 -7.40 -3.43 -10.59
CA LYS A 336 -6.53 -4.07 -11.59
C LYS A 336 -5.98 -3.09 -12.62
N ASN A 337 -6.70 -2.00 -12.92
CA ASN A 337 -6.31 -1.02 -13.94
C ASN A 337 -5.36 0.05 -13.38
N VAL A 338 -5.26 0.17 -12.04
CA VAL A 338 -4.37 1.14 -11.38
C VAL A 338 -3.14 0.46 -10.81
N TRP A 339 -3.31 -0.71 -10.18
CA TRP A 339 -2.27 -1.41 -9.43
C TRP A 339 -2.04 -2.86 -9.89
N SER A 340 -2.64 -3.28 -11.01
CA SER A 340 -2.53 -4.67 -11.50
C SER A 340 -2.92 -5.73 -10.47
N ALA A 341 -3.79 -5.36 -9.52
CA ALA A 341 -4.29 -6.21 -8.45
C ALA A 341 -5.79 -6.50 -8.65
N ASN A 342 -6.15 -7.78 -8.79
CA ASN A 342 -7.54 -8.19 -8.90
C ASN A 342 -8.20 -8.28 -7.51
N ILE A 343 -8.81 -7.19 -7.05
CA ILE A 343 -9.42 -7.11 -5.72
C ILE A 343 -10.95 -7.11 -5.86
N GLN A 344 -11.62 -8.14 -5.33
CA GLN A 344 -13.04 -8.40 -5.59
C GLN A 344 -13.97 -7.28 -5.13
N TYR A 345 -13.66 -6.65 -3.99
CA TYR A 345 -14.44 -5.54 -3.44
C TYR A 345 -14.08 -4.17 -4.02
N LEU A 346 -13.07 -4.06 -4.91
CA LEU A 346 -12.63 -2.81 -5.54
C LEU A 346 -12.82 -2.85 -7.06
N LYS A 347 -14.08 -2.93 -7.47
CA LYS A 347 -14.48 -2.90 -8.88
C LYS A 347 -14.90 -1.50 -9.30
N GLY A 348 -14.59 -1.16 -10.54
CA GLY A 348 -15.08 0.07 -11.16
C GLY A 348 -16.60 -0.01 -11.33
N ILE A 349 -17.32 0.97 -10.79
CA ILE A 349 -18.77 1.10 -10.90
C ILE A 349 -19.14 2.49 -11.43
N PRO A 350 -20.26 2.63 -12.15
CA PRO A 350 -20.83 3.95 -12.44
C PRO A 350 -21.03 4.73 -11.14
N ASP A 351 -20.74 6.01 -11.14
CA ASP A 351 -20.86 6.88 -9.96
C ASP A 351 -21.54 8.19 -10.33
N LYS A 352 -22.86 8.12 -10.51
CA LYS A 352 -23.67 9.29 -10.87
C LYS A 352 -23.59 10.43 -9.83
N PHE A 353 -23.24 10.11 -8.59
CA PHE A 353 -23.18 11.08 -7.50
C PHE A 353 -21.93 11.95 -7.55
N SER A 354 -20.91 11.55 -8.31
CA SER A 354 -19.68 12.35 -8.51
C SER A 354 -19.65 13.13 -9.82
N LYS A 355 -20.72 13.04 -10.63
CA LYS A 355 -20.87 13.84 -11.85
C LYS A 355 -21.22 15.29 -11.51
N ASP A 356 -20.82 16.21 -12.39
CA ASP A 356 -21.20 17.63 -12.36
C ASP A 356 -20.90 18.35 -11.04
N ILE A 357 -19.90 17.87 -10.31
CA ILE A 357 -19.38 18.54 -9.12
C ILE A 357 -18.60 19.77 -9.57
N LEU A 358 -18.94 20.94 -9.02
CA LEU A 358 -18.24 22.20 -9.28
C LEU A 358 -16.73 22.03 -9.06
N ASN A 359 -15.92 22.58 -9.98
CA ASN A 359 -14.45 22.51 -9.95
C ASN A 359 -13.86 21.08 -10.05
N SER A 360 -14.63 20.10 -10.53
CA SER A 360 -14.12 18.74 -10.83
C SER A 360 -13.32 18.67 -12.13
N ALA A 361 -13.55 19.60 -13.07
CA ALA A 361 -12.76 19.74 -14.29
C ALA A 361 -11.43 20.44 -14.01
N TRP A 362 -10.39 20.06 -14.74
CA TRP A 362 -9.05 20.63 -14.61
C TRP A 362 -8.32 20.63 -15.95
N GLU A 363 -7.39 21.58 -16.09
CA GLU A 363 -6.52 21.71 -17.25
C GLU A 363 -5.08 21.96 -16.79
N CYS A 364 -4.12 21.36 -17.48
CA CYS A 364 -2.70 21.68 -17.33
C CYS A 364 -1.96 21.48 -18.65
N LYS A 365 -0.73 22.01 -18.74
CA LYS A 365 0.11 21.88 -19.92
C LYS A 365 1.55 21.59 -19.54
N PHE A 366 2.23 20.78 -20.35
CA PHE A 366 3.65 20.45 -20.21
C PHE A 366 4.32 20.52 -21.57
N THR A 367 5.59 20.92 -21.61
CA THR A 367 6.45 20.65 -22.77
C THR A 367 6.88 19.18 -22.77
N LEU A 368 7.39 18.68 -23.90
CA LEU A 368 7.96 17.32 -23.94
C LEU A 368 9.19 17.18 -23.01
N ASN A 369 9.95 18.26 -22.80
CA ASN A 369 11.07 18.28 -21.87
C ASN A 369 10.59 18.19 -20.41
N ASP A 370 9.52 18.91 -20.03
CA ASP A 370 8.94 18.79 -18.68
C ASP A 370 8.51 17.35 -18.38
N ILE A 371 7.86 16.70 -19.35
CA ILE A 371 7.42 15.30 -19.23
C ILE A 371 8.64 14.39 -19.04
N ARG A 372 9.68 14.56 -19.86
CA ARG A 372 10.92 13.78 -19.78
C ARG A 372 11.57 13.94 -18.40
N ASP A 373 11.76 15.17 -17.95
CA ASP A 373 12.50 15.45 -16.71
C ASP A 373 11.75 14.91 -15.50
N LYS A 374 10.43 15.05 -15.48
CA LYS A 374 9.57 14.47 -14.43
C LYS A 374 9.56 12.94 -14.44
N LEU A 375 9.50 12.30 -15.60
CA LEU A 375 9.62 10.84 -15.71
C LEU A 375 11.00 10.36 -15.26
N ASN A 376 12.08 11.05 -15.65
CA ASN A 376 13.43 10.68 -15.25
C ASN A 376 13.64 10.87 -13.74
N SER A 377 13.09 11.94 -13.16
CA SER A 377 13.11 12.17 -11.71
C SER A 377 12.33 11.10 -10.94
N TYR A 378 11.35 10.47 -11.59
CA TYR A 378 10.59 9.35 -11.04
C TYR A 378 11.30 7.99 -11.21
N GLY A 379 12.43 7.92 -11.92
CA GLY A 379 13.24 6.72 -12.08
C GLY A 379 13.25 6.10 -13.48
N PHE A 380 12.62 6.75 -14.48
CA PHE A 380 12.79 6.34 -15.87
C PHE A 380 14.13 6.84 -16.45
N ASN A 381 14.60 6.26 -17.56
CA ASN A 381 15.78 6.73 -18.28
C ASN A 381 15.41 7.06 -19.73
N ILE A 382 14.63 8.12 -19.90
CA ILE A 382 14.09 8.55 -21.19
C ILE A 382 15.01 9.60 -21.79
N LYS A 383 15.43 9.37 -23.04
CA LYS A 383 16.14 10.36 -23.87
C LYS A 383 15.16 11.42 -24.38
N GLN A 384 15.53 12.18 -25.41
CA GLN A 384 14.65 13.21 -25.94
C GLN A 384 13.33 12.61 -26.41
N ILE A 385 12.21 13.15 -25.92
CA ILE A 385 10.87 12.71 -26.31
C ILE A 385 10.50 13.38 -27.64
N LYS A 386 10.08 12.57 -28.62
CA LYS A 386 9.57 13.01 -29.93
C LYS A 386 8.05 13.11 -29.94
N ALA A 387 7.38 12.14 -29.30
CA ALA A 387 5.92 12.08 -29.26
C ALA A 387 5.41 11.36 -28.01
N ILE A 388 4.15 11.66 -27.67
CA ILE A 388 3.39 10.98 -26.62
C ILE A 388 2.01 10.62 -27.15
N LYS A 389 1.52 9.40 -26.87
CA LYS A 389 0.20 8.91 -27.31
C LYS A 389 -0.52 8.14 -26.19
N LEU A 390 -1.82 8.36 -26.05
CA LEU A 390 -2.67 7.52 -25.20
C LEU A 390 -2.89 6.18 -25.92
N LEU A 391 -2.43 5.09 -25.34
CA LEU A 391 -2.53 3.76 -25.97
C LEU A 391 -3.82 3.05 -25.60
N ASP A 392 -4.22 3.13 -24.34
CA ASP A 392 -5.31 2.31 -23.83
C ASP A 392 -6.10 3.03 -22.72
N LYS A 393 -7.37 2.63 -22.58
CA LYS A 393 -8.31 3.14 -21.58
C LYS A 393 -9.14 2.02 -20.99
N SER A 394 -9.43 2.13 -19.69
CA SER A 394 -10.32 1.22 -19.01
C SER A 394 -11.80 1.47 -19.37
N LYS A 395 -12.70 0.59 -18.88
CA LYS A 395 -14.16 0.80 -18.95
C LYS A 395 -14.62 2.09 -18.27
N SER A 396 -13.85 2.63 -17.32
CA SER A 396 -14.16 3.91 -16.66
C SER A 396 -13.75 5.12 -17.52
N GLY A 397 -13.08 4.90 -18.65
CA GLY A 397 -12.54 5.93 -19.54
C GLY A 397 -11.16 6.46 -19.11
N ARG A 398 -10.60 5.97 -18.00
CA ARG A 398 -9.26 6.35 -17.53
C ARG A 398 -8.18 5.73 -18.38
N VAL A 399 -7.13 6.52 -18.64
CA VAL A 399 -5.93 6.07 -19.34
C VAL A 399 -5.20 5.00 -18.54
N THR A 400 -4.97 3.84 -19.13
CA THR A 400 -4.25 2.71 -18.53
C THR A 400 -2.80 2.62 -19.01
N LYS A 401 -2.53 3.00 -20.27
CA LYS A 401 -1.19 2.99 -20.89
C LYS A 401 -0.94 4.22 -21.75
N ILE A 402 0.29 4.70 -21.71
CA ILE A 402 0.79 5.84 -22.48
C ILE A 402 2.06 5.39 -23.21
N LEU A 403 2.13 5.64 -24.52
CA LEU A 403 3.33 5.49 -25.32
C LEU A 403 4.13 6.77 -25.27
N VAL A 404 5.41 6.67 -24.92
CA VAL A 404 6.40 7.72 -25.05
C VAL A 404 7.40 7.30 -26.10
N THR A 405 7.38 7.96 -27.27
CA THR A 405 8.36 7.73 -28.33
C THR A 405 9.54 8.66 -28.10
N SER A 406 10.70 8.08 -27.82
CA SER A 406 11.94 8.82 -27.64
C SER A 406 12.85 8.70 -28.86
N GLU A 407 13.99 9.40 -28.85
CA GLU A 407 15.03 9.25 -29.87
C GLU A 407 15.60 7.84 -29.98
N LYS A 408 15.67 7.12 -28.86
CA LYS A 408 16.30 5.80 -28.77
C LYS A 408 15.30 4.67 -28.93
N GLU A 409 14.17 4.77 -28.23
CA GLU A 409 13.20 3.68 -28.12
C GLU A 409 11.80 4.17 -27.75
N ASP A 410 10.83 3.31 -28.03
CA ASP A 410 9.46 3.45 -27.58
C ASP A 410 9.29 2.85 -26.18
N ILE A 411 8.70 3.63 -25.27
CA ILE A 411 8.52 3.24 -23.87
C ILE A 411 7.03 3.27 -23.54
N ILE A 412 6.51 2.17 -23.01
CA ILE A 412 5.13 2.10 -22.53
C ILE A 412 5.13 2.34 -21.02
N ILE A 413 4.40 3.37 -20.60
CA ILE A 413 4.26 3.76 -19.20
C ILE A 413 2.81 3.52 -18.78
N THR A 414 2.62 2.93 -17.60
CA THR A 414 1.26 2.79 -17.02
C THR A 414 0.69 4.17 -16.71
N GLY A 415 -0.63 4.32 -16.83
CA GLY A 415 -1.29 5.58 -16.47
C GLY A 415 -0.93 6.02 -15.05
N ASN A 416 -0.96 5.09 -14.08
CA ASN A 416 -0.65 5.40 -12.68
C ASN A 416 0.78 5.95 -12.50
N ASN A 417 1.80 5.31 -13.09
CA ASN A 417 3.18 5.79 -12.99
C ASN A 417 3.34 7.17 -13.64
N PHE A 418 2.70 7.39 -14.79
CA PHE A 418 2.70 8.70 -15.43
C PHE A 418 2.09 9.78 -14.53
N ARG A 419 0.93 9.51 -13.92
CA ARG A 419 0.28 10.47 -13.00
C ARG A 419 1.13 10.77 -11.77
N LEU A 420 1.76 9.76 -11.17
CA LEU A 420 2.66 9.94 -10.03
C LEU A 420 3.88 10.78 -10.42
N ALA A 421 4.50 10.50 -11.56
CA ALA A 421 5.63 11.27 -12.08
C ALA A 421 5.25 12.73 -12.42
N MET A 422 4.08 12.96 -13.00
CA MET A 422 3.61 14.30 -13.39
C MET A 422 3.11 15.16 -12.22
N ASN A 423 3.19 14.65 -10.98
CA ASN A 423 2.57 15.19 -9.78
C ASN A 423 1.02 14.99 -9.77
N PRO A 424 0.50 14.16 -8.85
CA PRO A 424 -0.93 13.91 -8.65
C PRO A 424 -1.82 15.12 -8.36
N THR A 425 -1.24 16.27 -7.98
CA THR A 425 -2.00 17.52 -7.77
C THR A 425 -2.16 18.34 -9.05
N ILE A 426 -1.30 18.10 -10.06
CA ILE A 426 -1.35 18.72 -11.38
C ILE A 426 -2.14 17.83 -12.35
N ILE A 427 -1.70 16.58 -12.54
CA ILE A 427 -2.49 15.54 -13.23
C ILE A 427 -3.42 14.91 -12.18
N LYS A 428 -4.56 15.56 -11.95
CA LYS A 428 -5.45 15.22 -10.83
C LYS A 428 -6.07 13.83 -10.96
N SER A 429 -6.34 13.36 -12.17
CA SER A 429 -6.87 12.01 -12.44
C SER A 429 -6.32 11.44 -13.75
N LEU A 430 -6.62 10.18 -14.04
CA LEU A 430 -6.35 9.53 -15.33
C LEU A 430 -7.52 9.65 -16.31
N LEU A 431 -8.59 10.35 -15.94
CA LEU A 431 -9.75 10.58 -16.78
C LEU A 431 -9.54 11.92 -17.52
N PHE A 432 -8.70 11.88 -18.56
CA PHE A 432 -8.37 13.06 -19.35
C PHE A 432 -8.28 12.77 -20.85
N LYS A 433 -8.32 13.84 -21.63
CA LYS A 433 -7.89 13.90 -23.02
C LYS A 433 -6.62 14.73 -23.10
N MET A 434 -5.81 14.48 -24.12
CA MET A 434 -4.62 15.28 -24.40
C MET A 434 -4.59 15.72 -25.86
N GLU A 435 -4.04 16.90 -26.09
CA GLU A 435 -3.84 17.49 -27.41
C GLU A 435 -2.49 18.21 -27.48
N LYS A 436 -1.80 18.13 -28.63
CA LYS A 436 -0.57 18.89 -28.87
C LYS A 436 -0.95 20.27 -29.43
N VAL A 437 -0.53 21.32 -28.75
CA VAL A 437 -0.76 22.72 -29.15
C VAL A 437 0.59 23.44 -29.13
N LYS A 438 1.14 23.73 -30.32
CA LYS A 438 2.48 24.29 -30.49
C LYS A 438 3.53 23.43 -29.76
N ASP A 439 4.21 24.01 -28.78
CA ASP A 439 5.28 23.37 -27.99
C ASP A 439 4.75 22.63 -26.75
N PHE A 440 3.44 22.68 -26.49
CA PHE A 440 2.81 22.10 -25.31
C PHE A 440 1.97 20.87 -25.65
N VAL A 441 1.92 19.95 -24.70
CA VAL A 441 0.88 18.93 -24.57
C VAL A 441 -0.10 19.42 -23.52
N VAL A 442 -1.33 19.71 -23.93
CA VAL A 442 -2.41 20.19 -23.06
C VAL A 442 -3.25 19.00 -22.62
N PHE A 443 -3.50 18.91 -21.32
CA PHE A 443 -4.30 17.86 -20.68
C PHE A 443 -5.56 18.49 -20.12
N LYS A 444 -6.73 17.96 -20.51
CA LYS A 444 -8.04 18.36 -19.99
C LYS A 444 -8.72 17.15 -19.39
N GLY A 445 -9.00 17.20 -18.10
CA GLY A 445 -9.54 16.05 -17.37
C GLY A 445 -10.59 16.42 -16.34
N ILE A 446 -11.17 15.37 -15.76
CA ILE A 446 -12.24 15.47 -14.75
C ILE A 446 -11.92 14.52 -13.60
N GLY A 447 -12.31 14.91 -12.39
CA GLY A 447 -12.13 14.14 -11.17
C GLY A 447 -10.75 14.32 -10.55
N TYR A 448 -10.58 13.77 -9.36
CA TYR A 448 -9.36 13.90 -8.57
C TYR A 448 -9.12 12.61 -7.79
N GLY A 449 -7.98 11.98 -8.07
CA GLY A 449 -7.45 10.83 -7.35
C GLY A 449 -7.32 9.61 -8.24
N HIS A 450 -6.92 8.49 -7.63
CA HIS A 450 -6.71 7.23 -8.35
C HIS A 450 -8.02 6.60 -8.86
N GLY A 451 -9.18 6.98 -8.29
CA GLY A 451 -10.50 6.55 -8.78
C GLY A 451 -11.02 5.24 -8.19
N VAL A 452 -10.20 4.51 -7.42
CA VAL A 452 -10.56 3.21 -6.84
C VAL A 452 -11.30 3.39 -5.51
N GLY A 453 -12.28 2.52 -5.23
CA GLY A 453 -13.04 2.53 -3.98
C GLY A 453 -13.98 3.73 -3.86
N MET A 454 -14.10 4.30 -2.65
CA MET A 454 -15.10 5.33 -2.35
C MET A 454 -14.69 6.70 -2.90
N SER A 455 -15.61 7.37 -3.62
CA SER A 455 -15.47 8.79 -3.92
C SER A 455 -16.02 9.65 -2.78
N GLN A 456 -15.23 10.59 -2.27
CA GLN A 456 -15.63 11.48 -1.17
C GLN A 456 -16.77 12.42 -1.57
N TRP A 457 -16.70 13.01 -2.77
CA TRP A 457 -17.77 13.85 -3.30
C TRP A 457 -19.04 13.04 -3.59
N GLY A 458 -18.91 11.83 -4.13
CA GLY A 458 -20.04 10.95 -4.34
C GLY A 458 -20.69 10.50 -3.02
N ALA A 459 -19.90 10.16 -1.99
CA ALA A 459 -20.38 9.87 -0.64
C ALA A 459 -21.15 11.05 -0.03
N ARG A 460 -20.65 12.28 -0.22
CA ARG A 460 -21.36 13.50 0.18
C ARG A 460 -22.72 13.61 -0.52
N LYS A 461 -22.76 13.48 -1.85
CA LYS A 461 -24.01 13.58 -2.62
C LYS A 461 -25.02 12.48 -2.28
N MET A 462 -24.54 11.27 -2.01
CA MET A 462 -25.38 10.19 -1.48
C MET A 462 -25.94 10.54 -0.10
N ALA A 463 -25.12 11.07 0.81
CA ALA A 463 -25.60 11.48 2.13
C ALA A 463 -26.60 12.65 2.06
N GLU A 464 -26.39 13.63 1.17
CA GLU A 464 -27.36 14.71 0.86
C GLU A 464 -28.68 14.13 0.32
N ALA A 465 -28.60 13.07 -0.49
CA ALA A 465 -29.74 12.28 -0.96
C ALA A 465 -30.27 11.26 0.08
N LYS A 466 -29.95 11.43 1.37
CA LYS A 466 -30.43 10.66 2.52
C LYS A 466 -30.00 9.19 2.59
N TYR A 467 -29.02 8.77 1.79
CA TYR A 467 -28.40 7.46 1.98
C TYR A 467 -27.57 7.46 3.27
N ASN A 468 -27.73 6.41 4.08
CA ASN A 468 -26.92 6.25 5.28
C ASN A 468 -25.51 5.73 4.94
N TYR A 469 -24.60 5.80 5.91
CA TYR A 469 -23.20 5.41 5.73
C TYR A 469 -23.02 3.95 5.29
N LYS A 470 -23.89 3.02 5.74
CA LYS A 470 -23.83 1.60 5.33
C LYS A 470 -24.16 1.45 3.85
N SER A 471 -25.18 2.16 3.37
CA SER A 471 -25.56 2.20 1.95
C SER A 471 -24.46 2.82 1.09
N ILE A 472 -23.81 3.90 1.58
CA ILE A 472 -22.67 4.53 0.89
C ILE A 472 -21.51 3.54 0.75
N LEU A 473 -21.11 2.89 1.84
CA LEU A 473 -20.00 1.94 1.82
C LEU A 473 -20.31 0.71 0.96
N GLY A 474 -21.51 0.13 1.08
CA GLY A 474 -21.93 -1.00 0.24
C GLY A 474 -22.13 -0.64 -1.24
N TYR A 475 -22.32 0.65 -1.55
CA TYR A 475 -22.31 1.12 -2.93
C TYR A 475 -20.91 0.98 -3.53
N TYR A 476 -19.89 1.55 -2.88
CA TYR A 476 -18.51 1.62 -3.38
C TYR A 476 -17.68 0.34 -3.20
N TYR A 477 -17.93 -0.43 -2.14
CA TYR A 477 -17.19 -1.64 -1.82
C TYR A 477 -18.12 -2.86 -1.90
N LYS A 478 -17.99 -3.67 -2.95
CA LYS A 478 -18.93 -4.78 -3.21
C LYS A 478 -18.61 -6.01 -2.37
N GLY A 479 -19.65 -6.64 -1.82
CA GLY A 479 -19.54 -7.88 -1.05
C GLY A 479 -18.93 -7.73 0.35
N ILE A 480 -18.70 -6.50 0.82
CA ILE A 480 -18.17 -6.27 2.17
C ILE A 480 -19.23 -6.53 3.24
N LYS A 481 -18.77 -6.83 4.45
CA LYS A 481 -19.56 -6.78 5.69
C LYS A 481 -19.00 -5.70 6.59
N ILE A 482 -19.88 -4.98 7.29
CA ILE A 482 -19.46 -4.07 8.35
C ILE A 482 -19.56 -4.83 9.68
N ILE A 483 -18.46 -4.91 10.42
CA ILE A 483 -18.40 -5.51 11.75
C ILE A 483 -17.93 -4.47 12.76
N THR A 484 -18.20 -4.72 14.04
CA THR A 484 -17.67 -3.91 15.16
C THR A 484 -16.61 -4.71 15.90
N LEU A 485 -15.40 -4.17 15.99
CA LEU A 485 -14.32 -4.77 16.75
C LEU A 485 -14.54 -4.58 18.26
N LYS A 486 -14.06 -5.54 19.06
CA LYS A 486 -13.95 -5.43 20.52
C LYS A 486 -12.47 -5.21 20.87
N SER A 487 -12.22 -4.34 21.85
CA SER A 487 -10.86 -4.08 22.34
C SER A 487 -10.36 -5.24 23.20
N ILE A 488 -9.02 -5.36 23.28
CA ILE A 488 -8.32 -6.17 24.28
C ILE A 488 -8.59 -5.62 25.68
#